data_AF-L8WKT7-F1
#
_entry.id   AF-L8WKT7-F1
#
_cell.length_a   1.000
_cell.length_b   1.000
_cell.length_c   1.000
_cell.angle_alpha   90.00
_cell.angle_beta   90.00
_cell.angle_gamma   90.00
#
_symmetry.space_group_name_H-M   'P 1'
#
loop_
_entity.id
_entity.type
_entity.pdbx_description
1 polymer ?
#
loop_
_entity_poly.entity_id
_entity_poly.type
_entity_poly.pdbx_seq_one_letter_code
_entity_poly.pdbx_strand_id
1 'polypeptide(L)'
;MSSGSDYQSDSSYDYQRNTLSFLEDQEWPGTVLVSLLQDLEDTLHPNTQGPASAAIDTTHLTRQSFARPYRVWTEFYWILALGREWRRLYTDTVLLRCLKLLKEKSSIGKSENAQSNDEWERAIRLLDQAIILAGAPGEGRLELTLSCISFIQRWYLPLVIDISTPHRVLSQQPTLSLGTDLVPTITPPPSLSAFPARAQRPFVLPGFASSWPATTNWKSKSYLVSCAGRGRIVPVERGGDYRTDDWSVELVPWSDFLDKIGWGEEVDDTEQLYLAQHSLFTQFPKLRADIQVPDYVYAEPESHPCTLGDCFIPGNGIFTWI
;
A
#
# COMPACT_ATOMS: atom_id res chain seq x y z
N MET A 1 -39.48 -22.00 -8.83
CA MET A 1 -38.86 -22.69 -7.68
C MET A 1 -37.56 -23.32 -8.15
N SER A 2 -36.43 -22.72 -7.76
CA SER A 2 -35.10 -23.34 -7.57
C SER A 2 -34.18 -22.20 -7.13
N SER A 3 -33.97 -22.04 -5.83
CA SER A 3 -32.67 -22.27 -5.16
C SER A 3 -31.63 -21.26 -5.65
N GLY A 4 -31.46 -20.11 -5.00
CA GLY A 4 -30.91 -20.03 -3.64
C GLY A 4 -29.38 -20.17 -3.74
N SER A 5 -28.71 -19.14 -4.26
CA SER A 5 -27.26 -19.03 -4.25
C SER A 5 -26.86 -18.07 -3.14
N ASP A 6 -26.23 -18.61 -2.11
CA ASP A 6 -25.67 -17.89 -0.98
C ASP A 6 -24.68 -16.83 -1.47
N TYR A 7 -25.12 -15.57 -1.48
CA TYR A 7 -24.20 -14.43 -1.48
C TYR A 7 -23.62 -14.35 -0.06
N GLN A 8 -22.45 -14.95 0.15
CA GLN A 8 -21.62 -14.63 1.32
C GLN A 8 -21.20 -13.16 1.18
N SER A 9 -21.79 -12.29 2.00
CA SER A 9 -21.32 -10.91 2.13
C SER A 9 -19.88 -10.96 2.61
N ASP A 10 -18.97 -10.41 1.82
CA ASP A 10 -17.57 -10.24 2.20
C ASP A 10 -17.50 -9.22 3.34
N SER A 11 -17.50 -9.73 4.57
CA SER A 11 -17.54 -8.96 5.82
C SER A 11 -16.14 -8.54 6.29
N SER A 12 -15.18 -8.35 5.38
CA SER A 12 -13.81 -7.94 5.73
C SER A 12 -13.72 -6.58 6.41
N TYR A 13 -14.79 -5.78 6.37
CA TYR A 13 -14.89 -4.46 7.01
C TYR A 13 -15.01 -4.51 8.54
N ASP A 14 -15.58 -5.56 9.14
CA ASP A 14 -15.82 -5.63 10.59
C ASP A 14 -14.66 -6.28 11.39
N TYR A 15 -13.62 -6.73 10.68
CA TYR A 15 -12.50 -7.44 11.31
C TYR A 15 -11.69 -6.52 12.25
N GLN A 16 -11.59 -5.22 11.93
CA GLN A 16 -10.60 -4.31 12.53
C GLN A 16 -10.74 -4.03 14.04
N ARG A 17 -11.91 -4.24 14.65
CA ARG A 17 -12.12 -3.89 16.07
C ARG A 17 -11.76 -5.02 17.05
N ASN A 18 -11.65 -6.26 16.57
CA ASN A 18 -11.16 -7.43 17.33
C ASN A 18 -9.74 -7.87 16.93
N THR A 19 -9.16 -7.30 15.86
CA THR A 19 -7.90 -7.75 15.23
C THR A 19 -6.62 -7.35 15.89
N LEU A 20 -6.63 -6.51 16.94
CA LEU A 20 -5.39 -6.10 17.61
C LEU A 20 -5.17 -6.82 18.94
N SER A 21 -6.02 -7.78 19.30
CA SER A 21 -5.87 -8.61 20.50
C SER A 21 -4.54 -9.37 20.51
N PHE A 22 -4.03 -9.76 19.33
CA PHE A 22 -2.73 -10.42 19.22
C PHE A 22 -1.55 -9.53 19.69
N LEU A 23 -1.71 -8.20 19.75
CA LEU A 23 -0.66 -7.31 20.26
C LEU A 23 -0.39 -7.56 21.76
N GLU A 24 -1.33 -8.16 22.48
CA GLU A 24 -1.21 -8.50 23.90
C GLU A 24 -0.63 -9.91 24.12
N ASP A 25 -0.56 -10.74 23.08
CA ASP A 25 -0.03 -12.10 23.13
C ASP A 25 1.50 -12.11 22.96
N GLN A 26 2.20 -12.58 24.00
CA GLN A 26 3.67 -12.68 23.98
C GLN A 26 4.20 -13.86 23.15
N GLU A 27 3.38 -14.88 22.90
CA GLU A 27 3.77 -16.06 22.12
C GLU A 27 3.44 -15.91 20.63
N TRP A 28 2.66 -14.89 20.25
CA TRP A 28 2.18 -14.67 18.89
C TRP A 28 3.25 -14.77 17.78
N PRO A 29 4.44 -14.12 17.87
CA PRO A 29 5.44 -14.25 16.81
C PRO A 29 5.92 -15.70 16.63
N GLY A 30 5.94 -16.48 17.71
CA GLY A 30 6.39 -17.87 17.71
C GLY A 30 5.37 -18.81 17.08
N THR A 31 4.08 -18.68 17.46
CA THR A 31 3.00 -19.51 16.91
C THR A 31 2.82 -19.26 15.42
N VAL A 32 2.88 -18.00 14.99
CA VAL A 32 2.81 -17.63 13.56
C VAL A 32 4.02 -18.14 12.78
N LEU A 33 5.23 -18.04 13.33
CA LEU A 33 6.44 -18.56 12.68
C LEU A 33 6.34 -20.06 12.40
N VAL A 34 5.82 -20.84 13.35
CA VAL A 34 5.62 -22.29 13.18
C VAL A 34 4.58 -22.55 12.07
N SER A 35 3.47 -21.83 12.08
CA SER A 35 2.43 -21.95 11.03
C SER A 35 2.98 -21.62 9.64
N LEU A 36 3.72 -20.51 9.50
CA LEU A 36 4.25 -20.10 8.20
C LEU A 36 5.32 -21.07 7.68
N LEU A 37 6.12 -21.67 8.57
CA LEU A 37 7.08 -22.71 8.19
C LEU A 37 6.38 -23.98 7.69
N GLN A 38 5.30 -24.40 8.35
CA GLN A 38 4.50 -25.55 7.90
C GLN A 38 3.89 -25.28 6.52
N ASP A 39 3.27 -24.11 6.32
CA ASP A 39 2.70 -23.72 5.02
C ASP A 39 3.74 -23.72 3.90
N LEU A 40 4.96 -23.27 4.19
CA LEU A 40 6.07 -23.28 3.24
C LEU A 40 6.53 -24.69 2.91
N GLU A 41 6.64 -25.57 3.91
CA GLU A 41 7.02 -26.98 3.72
C GLU A 41 5.98 -27.71 2.86
N ASP A 42 4.69 -27.47 3.11
CA ASP A 42 3.58 -28.02 2.32
C ASP A 42 3.61 -27.51 0.86
N THR A 43 4.08 -26.28 0.65
CA THR A 43 4.21 -25.68 -0.70
C THR A 43 5.44 -26.23 -1.47
N LEU A 44 6.41 -26.85 -0.77
CA LEU A 44 7.68 -27.32 -1.34
C LEU A 44 7.72 -28.81 -1.73
N HIS A 45 6.64 -29.57 -1.57
CA HIS A 45 6.58 -31.02 -1.87
C HIS A 45 6.25 -31.35 -3.36
N PRO A 46 6.59 -32.57 -3.85
CA PRO A 46 7.78 -32.90 -4.65
C PRO A 46 7.75 -32.53 -6.16
N ASN A 47 6.75 -31.81 -6.69
CA ASN A 47 6.73 -31.45 -8.12
C ASN A 47 7.57 -30.21 -8.49
N THR A 48 8.31 -29.67 -7.53
CA THR A 48 9.15 -28.47 -7.65
C THR A 48 10.59 -28.73 -7.19
N GLN A 49 11.19 -29.87 -7.57
CA GLN A 49 12.62 -30.11 -7.32
C GLN A 49 13.57 -29.24 -8.18
N GLY A 50 13.06 -28.49 -9.15
CA GLY A 50 13.83 -27.51 -9.93
C GLY A 50 14.07 -26.15 -9.27
N PRO A 51 13.08 -25.52 -8.58
CA PRO A 51 13.22 -24.17 -8.03
C PRO A 51 13.76 -24.09 -6.59
N ALA A 52 13.80 -25.19 -5.83
CA ALA A 52 14.24 -25.16 -4.43
C ALA A 52 15.76 -24.90 -4.26
N SER A 53 16.60 -25.39 -5.19
CA SER A 53 18.02 -25.04 -5.24
C SER A 53 18.21 -23.57 -5.67
N ALA A 54 17.36 -23.08 -6.56
CA ALA A 54 17.33 -21.67 -6.98
C ALA A 54 16.83 -20.72 -5.87
N ALA A 55 15.97 -21.19 -4.94
CA ALA A 55 15.49 -20.43 -3.78
C ALA A 55 16.62 -20.16 -2.76
N ILE A 56 17.52 -21.13 -2.57
CA ILE A 56 18.70 -21.00 -1.70
C ILE A 56 19.74 -20.09 -2.38
N ASP A 57 19.93 -20.19 -3.70
CA ASP A 57 20.78 -19.25 -4.44
C ASP A 57 20.19 -17.82 -4.49
N THR A 58 18.86 -17.66 -4.49
CA THR A 58 18.22 -16.34 -4.37
C THR A 58 18.37 -15.76 -2.97
N THR A 59 18.48 -16.56 -1.90
CA THR A 59 18.89 -16.03 -0.58
C THR A 59 20.33 -15.47 -0.58
N HIS A 60 21.21 -16.01 -1.43
CA HIS A 60 22.58 -15.51 -1.59
C HIS A 60 22.64 -14.24 -2.47
N LEU A 61 21.84 -14.19 -3.54
CA LEU A 61 21.66 -12.99 -4.39
C LEU A 61 20.96 -11.85 -3.64
N THR A 62 19.92 -12.13 -2.86
CA THR A 62 19.29 -11.13 -1.99
C THR A 62 20.29 -10.55 -0.99
N ARG A 63 21.16 -11.38 -0.38
CA ARG A 63 22.22 -10.89 0.52
C ARG A 63 23.18 -9.91 -0.13
N GLN A 64 23.47 -10.05 -1.44
CA GLN A 64 24.34 -9.13 -2.19
C GLN A 64 23.59 -7.91 -2.76
N SER A 65 22.31 -8.03 -3.13
CA SER A 65 21.49 -6.91 -3.63
C SER A 65 21.07 -5.94 -2.53
N PHE A 66 20.85 -6.42 -1.29
CA PHE A 66 20.42 -5.58 -0.15
C PHE A 66 21.52 -4.68 0.47
N ALA A 67 22.76 -4.74 -0.05
CA ALA A 67 23.90 -3.96 0.45
C ALA A 67 24.23 -2.71 -0.40
N ARG A 68 23.52 -2.45 -1.50
CA ARG A 68 23.82 -1.34 -2.41
C ARG A 68 22.89 -0.14 -2.18
N PRO A 69 23.40 1.10 -2.32
CA PRO A 69 22.58 2.31 -2.29
C PRO A 69 21.53 2.22 -3.40
N TYR A 70 20.28 2.36 -3.00
CA TYR A 70 19.06 2.24 -3.79
C TYR A 70 19.13 3.07 -5.10
N ARG A 71 19.37 2.41 -6.23
CA ARG A 71 18.97 2.87 -7.57
C ARG A 71 18.14 1.76 -8.20
N VAL A 72 16.85 2.02 -8.33
CA VAL A 72 15.82 1.02 -8.00
C VAL A 72 15.05 0.48 -9.21
N TRP A 73 15.33 0.98 -10.42
CA TRP A 73 14.55 0.62 -11.60
C TRP A 73 14.77 -0.81 -12.11
N THR A 74 16.02 -1.30 -12.11
CA THR A 74 16.32 -2.68 -12.54
C THR A 74 15.78 -3.71 -11.56
N GLU A 75 15.68 -3.36 -10.28
CA GLU A 75 15.25 -4.29 -9.24
C GLU A 75 13.71 -4.44 -9.15
N PHE A 76 12.97 -3.38 -9.45
CA PHE A 76 11.50 -3.39 -9.40
C PHE A 76 10.89 -4.21 -10.53
N TYR A 77 11.41 -4.06 -11.75
CA TYR A 77 10.88 -4.76 -12.91
C TYR A 77 11.06 -6.28 -12.80
N TRP A 78 12.17 -6.77 -12.23
CA TRP A 78 12.34 -8.22 -12.11
C TRP A 78 11.33 -8.83 -11.14
N ILE A 79 11.08 -8.24 -9.96
CA ILE A 79 10.12 -8.81 -8.99
C ILE A 79 8.70 -8.83 -9.56
N LEU A 80 8.28 -7.75 -10.24
CA LEU A 80 6.96 -7.67 -10.87
C LEU A 80 6.82 -8.62 -12.07
N ALA A 81 7.91 -8.86 -12.81
CA ALA A 81 7.96 -9.82 -13.91
C ALA A 81 8.01 -11.29 -13.44
N LEU A 82 8.30 -11.53 -12.16
CA LEU A 82 8.27 -12.87 -11.61
C LEU A 82 6.82 -13.34 -11.36
N GLY A 83 6.57 -14.62 -11.67
CA GLY A 83 5.26 -15.25 -11.45
C GLY A 83 4.79 -15.16 -9.99
N ARG A 84 3.48 -15.34 -9.78
CA ARG A 84 2.83 -15.23 -8.46
C ARG A 84 3.57 -16.02 -7.36
N GLU A 85 4.07 -17.21 -7.66
CA GLU A 85 4.76 -18.06 -6.70
C GLU A 85 6.08 -17.47 -6.20
N TRP A 86 6.83 -16.78 -7.06
CA TRP A 86 8.06 -16.09 -6.66
C TRP A 86 7.79 -14.86 -5.80
N ARG A 87 6.76 -14.08 -6.14
CA ARG A 87 6.33 -12.94 -5.31
C ARG A 87 5.84 -13.41 -3.94
N ARG A 88 5.16 -14.56 -3.89
CA ARG A 88 4.77 -15.22 -2.64
C ARG A 88 5.99 -15.66 -1.84
N LEU A 89 6.94 -16.37 -2.46
CA LEU A 89 8.18 -16.81 -1.80
C LEU A 89 9.00 -15.63 -1.26
N TYR A 90 9.09 -14.53 -2.01
CA TYR A 90 9.74 -13.30 -1.56
C TYR A 90 9.06 -12.75 -0.30
N THR A 91 7.73 -12.65 -0.32
CA THR A 91 6.92 -12.19 0.82
C THR A 91 7.14 -13.09 2.04
N ASP A 92 7.10 -14.41 1.85
CA ASP A 92 7.29 -15.39 2.92
C ASP A 92 8.70 -15.30 3.51
N THR A 93 9.73 -15.09 2.68
CA THR A 93 11.10 -14.90 3.15
C THR A 93 11.23 -13.64 4.01
N VAL A 94 10.61 -12.54 3.60
CA VAL A 94 10.58 -11.29 4.37
C VAL A 94 9.87 -11.50 5.71
N LEU A 95 8.70 -12.16 5.71
CA LEU A 95 7.93 -12.48 6.90
C LEU A 95 8.70 -13.37 7.88
N LEU A 96 9.28 -14.48 7.40
CA LEU A 96 10.10 -15.38 8.22
C LEU A 96 11.28 -14.63 8.85
N ARG A 97 11.96 -13.77 8.10
CA ARG A 97 13.06 -12.95 8.61
C ARG A 97 12.58 -12.02 9.72
N CYS A 98 11.44 -11.37 9.54
CA CYS A 98 10.85 -10.48 10.55
C CYS A 98 10.45 -11.25 11.81
N LEU A 99 9.74 -12.37 11.67
CA LEU A 99 9.30 -13.20 12.79
C LEU A 99 10.48 -13.78 13.58
N LYS A 100 11.53 -14.21 12.88
CA LYS A 100 12.78 -14.64 13.52
C LYS A 100 13.41 -13.51 14.35
N LEU A 101 13.50 -12.30 13.79
CA LEU A 101 14.02 -11.13 14.50
C LEU A 101 13.18 -10.81 15.74
N LEU A 102 11.85 -10.84 15.63
CA LEU A 102 10.93 -10.64 16.76
C LEU A 102 11.15 -11.68 17.86
N LYS A 103 11.33 -12.97 17.50
CA LYS A 103 11.58 -14.06 18.46
C LYS A 103 12.91 -13.92 19.19
N GLU A 104 13.98 -13.58 18.48
CA GLU A 104 15.31 -13.37 19.05
C GLU A 104 15.31 -12.18 20.02
N LYS A 105 14.65 -11.07 19.66
CA LYS A 105 14.58 -9.86 20.47
C LYS A 105 13.59 -9.96 21.64
N SER A 106 12.54 -10.76 21.52
CA SER A 106 11.66 -11.07 22.66
C SER A 106 12.43 -11.80 23.79
N SER A 107 13.41 -12.63 23.41
CA SER A 107 14.25 -13.39 24.34
C SER A 107 15.35 -12.55 25.01
N ILE A 108 15.77 -11.45 24.37
CA ILE A 108 16.84 -10.56 24.84
C ILE A 108 16.14 -9.28 25.33
N GLY A 109 15.87 -9.17 26.63
CA GLY A 109 15.08 -8.08 27.22
C GLY A 109 15.43 -6.66 26.74
N LYS A 110 14.45 -5.74 26.79
CA LYS A 110 14.48 -4.38 26.24
C LYS A 110 15.74 -3.59 26.64
N SER A 111 16.77 -3.60 25.79
CA SER A 111 17.86 -2.64 25.83
C SER A 111 17.61 -1.60 24.74
N GLU A 112 17.03 -0.46 25.11
CA GLU A 112 16.84 0.68 24.21
C GLU A 112 18.21 1.27 23.83
N ASN A 113 18.69 0.95 22.64
CA ASN A 113 19.84 1.61 22.03
C ASN A 113 19.46 2.12 20.63
N ALA A 114 20.09 3.22 20.19
CA ALA A 114 19.84 3.81 18.87
C ALA A 114 20.05 2.80 17.72
N GLN A 115 20.92 1.81 17.92
CA GLN A 115 21.17 0.73 16.98
C GLN A 115 19.98 -0.23 16.84
N SER A 116 19.17 -0.41 17.89
CA SER A 116 17.93 -1.19 17.80
C SER A 116 16.85 -0.47 17.01
N ASN A 117 16.75 0.86 17.08
CA ASN A 117 15.72 1.60 16.33
C ASN A 117 15.92 1.48 14.82
N ASP A 118 17.17 1.62 14.37
CA ASP A 118 17.57 1.49 12.98
C ASP A 118 17.37 0.05 12.46
N GLU A 119 17.57 -0.97 13.30
CA GLU A 119 17.21 -2.37 12.96
C GLU A 119 15.70 -2.56 12.74
N TRP A 120 14.86 -1.98 13.61
CA TRP A 120 13.40 -2.05 13.47
C TRP A 120 12.88 -1.25 12.26
N GLU A 121 13.45 -0.08 11.99
CA GLU A 121 13.13 0.69 10.79
C GLU A 121 13.49 -0.09 9.53
N ARG A 122 14.64 -0.78 9.48
CA ARG A 122 14.99 -1.67 8.37
C ARG A 122 14.01 -2.84 8.22
N ALA A 123 13.56 -3.44 9.32
CA ALA A 123 12.58 -4.53 9.29
C ALA A 123 11.24 -4.05 8.69
N ILE A 124 10.75 -2.89 9.11
CA ILE A 124 9.54 -2.28 8.55
C ILE A 124 9.71 -1.96 7.06
N ARG A 125 10.87 -1.42 6.66
CA ARG A 125 11.16 -1.16 5.23
C ARG A 125 11.10 -2.42 4.38
N LEU A 126 11.63 -3.54 4.87
CA LEU A 126 11.53 -4.82 4.16
C LEU A 126 10.09 -5.32 4.07
N LEU A 127 9.30 -5.17 5.12
CA LEU A 127 7.87 -5.51 5.11
C LEU A 127 7.09 -4.63 4.11
N ASP A 128 7.36 -3.33 4.07
CA ASP A 128 6.77 -2.45 3.06
C ASP A 128 7.20 -2.82 1.64
N GLN A 129 8.45 -3.24 1.42
CA GLN A 129 8.88 -3.77 0.11
C GLN A 129 8.10 -5.03 -0.29
N ALA A 130 7.75 -5.92 0.64
CA ALA A 130 6.87 -7.05 0.32
C ALA A 130 5.49 -6.60 -0.17
N ILE A 131 4.95 -5.50 0.37
CA ILE A 131 3.70 -4.91 -0.09
C ILE A 131 3.90 -4.22 -1.45
N ILE A 132 4.89 -3.34 -1.57
CA ILE A 132 5.11 -2.48 -2.74
C ILE A 132 5.54 -3.29 -3.97
N LEU A 133 6.49 -4.22 -3.80
CA LEU A 133 7.12 -4.94 -4.92
C LEU A 133 6.37 -6.22 -5.27
N ALA A 134 5.98 -6.98 -4.25
CA ALA A 134 5.35 -8.28 -4.46
C ALA A 134 3.82 -8.24 -4.38
N GLY A 135 3.24 -7.20 -3.76
CA GLY A 135 1.81 -7.15 -3.45
C GLY A 135 1.38 -8.05 -2.29
N ALA A 136 2.34 -8.62 -1.55
CA ALA A 136 2.15 -9.62 -0.50
C ALA A 136 1.12 -10.73 -0.85
N PRO A 137 1.32 -11.49 -1.96
CA PRO A 137 0.28 -12.37 -2.48
C PRO A 137 0.18 -13.66 -1.67
N GLY A 138 -1.07 -14.13 -1.49
CA GLY A 138 -1.41 -15.36 -0.79
C GLY A 138 -2.19 -15.08 0.49
N GLU A 139 -3.06 -16.02 0.86
CA GLU A 139 -4.00 -15.86 1.97
C GLU A 139 -3.29 -15.45 3.26
N GLY A 140 -3.80 -14.41 3.94
CA GLY A 140 -3.31 -13.93 5.23
C GLY A 140 -1.94 -13.24 5.25
N ARG A 141 -1.19 -13.20 4.13
CA ARG A 141 0.19 -12.68 4.11
C ARG A 141 0.26 -11.16 4.19
N LEU A 142 -0.65 -10.47 3.52
CA LEU A 142 -0.75 -9.02 3.62
C LEU A 142 -1.12 -8.61 5.05
N GLU A 143 -2.11 -9.27 5.63
CA GLU A 143 -2.59 -9.07 6.99
C GLU A 143 -1.48 -9.33 8.00
N LEU A 144 -0.73 -10.41 7.82
CA LEU A 144 0.42 -10.73 8.66
C LEU A 144 1.54 -9.69 8.51
N THR A 145 1.81 -9.22 7.29
CA THR A 145 2.80 -8.16 7.03
C THR A 145 2.43 -6.88 7.77
N LEU A 146 1.18 -6.44 7.65
CA LEU A 146 0.64 -5.26 8.34
C LEU A 146 0.60 -5.46 9.87
N SER A 147 0.35 -6.68 10.34
CA SER A 147 0.37 -7.05 11.76
C SER A 147 1.78 -6.98 12.34
N CYS A 148 2.79 -7.50 11.64
CA CYS A 148 4.20 -7.35 12.00
C CYS A 148 4.61 -5.88 12.08
N ILE A 149 4.25 -5.06 11.10
CA ILE A 149 4.51 -3.61 11.11
C ILE A 149 3.88 -2.97 12.35
N SER A 150 2.59 -3.25 12.60
CA SER A 150 1.85 -2.70 13.74
C SER A 150 2.45 -3.12 15.09
N PHE A 151 2.86 -4.38 15.21
CA PHE A 151 3.52 -4.91 16.40
C PHE A 151 4.86 -4.22 16.66
N ILE A 152 5.70 -4.06 15.64
CA ILE A 152 6.99 -3.37 15.75
C ILE A 152 6.78 -1.91 16.16
N GLN A 153 5.89 -1.19 15.49
CA GLN A 153 5.58 0.20 15.81
C GLN A 153 4.99 0.38 17.21
N ARG A 154 4.21 -0.59 17.70
CA ARG A 154 3.62 -0.53 19.04
C ARG A 154 4.67 -0.72 20.15
N TRP A 155 5.52 -1.74 20.00
CA TRP A 155 6.34 -2.24 21.11
C TRP A 155 7.79 -1.80 21.07
N TYR A 156 8.32 -1.52 19.88
CA TYR A 156 9.75 -1.25 19.67
C TYR A 156 10.03 0.09 19.00
N LEU A 157 9.08 0.62 18.22
CA LEU A 157 9.25 1.86 17.48
C LEU A 157 8.06 2.82 17.64
N PRO A 158 7.69 3.18 18.89
CA PRO A 158 6.55 4.07 19.14
C PRO A 158 6.78 5.43 18.48
N LEU A 159 5.72 5.93 17.85
CA LEU A 159 5.69 7.26 17.25
C LEU A 159 5.39 8.30 18.34
N VAL A 160 6.27 9.29 18.46
CA VAL A 160 6.03 10.50 19.25
C VAL A 160 5.68 11.61 18.26
N ILE A 161 4.46 12.14 18.36
CA ILE A 161 3.99 13.22 17.47
C ILE A 161 3.94 14.50 18.28
N ASP A 162 4.63 15.52 17.79
CA ASP A 162 4.44 16.88 18.27
C ASP A 162 3.19 17.47 17.59
N ILE A 163 2.18 17.83 18.39
CA ILE A 163 0.84 18.24 17.92
C ILE A 163 0.89 19.63 17.24
N SER A 164 2.04 20.29 17.29
CA SER A 164 2.27 21.68 16.86
C SER A 164 2.33 21.92 15.35
N THR A 165 1.96 20.95 14.50
CA THR A 165 2.17 21.05 13.04
C THR A 165 1.07 21.86 12.33
N PRO A 166 1.44 22.74 11.38
CA PRO A 166 0.48 23.57 10.67
C PRO A 166 -0.46 22.74 9.80
N HIS A 167 -1.73 23.15 9.75
CA HIS A 167 -2.68 22.65 8.76
C HIS A 167 -2.34 23.23 7.39
N ARG A 168 -2.34 22.39 6.34
CA ARG A 168 -2.17 22.86 4.97
C ARG A 168 -3.30 23.84 4.63
N VAL A 169 -2.96 25.11 4.45
CA VAL A 169 -3.82 26.05 3.72
C VAL A 169 -3.71 25.63 2.26
N LEU A 170 -4.82 25.20 1.67
CA LEU A 170 -4.85 24.93 0.23
C LEU A 170 -4.45 26.23 -0.47
N SER A 171 -3.28 26.24 -1.13
CA SER A 171 -2.94 27.29 -2.07
C SER A 171 -4.04 27.36 -3.13
N GLN A 172 -4.30 28.57 -3.66
CA GLN A 172 -5.24 28.74 -4.76
C GLN A 172 -4.95 27.70 -5.84
N GLN A 173 -5.97 26.94 -6.24
CA GLN A 173 -5.83 26.01 -7.35
C GLN A 173 -5.23 26.78 -8.53
N PRO A 174 -4.14 26.28 -9.14
CA PRO A 174 -3.59 26.94 -10.30
C PRO A 174 -4.69 27.05 -11.35
N THR A 175 -4.99 28.28 -11.79
CA THR A 175 -5.85 28.52 -12.95
C THR A 175 -5.09 28.04 -14.19
N LEU A 176 -5.18 26.74 -14.46
CA LEU A 176 -4.77 26.17 -15.72
C LEU A 176 -5.81 26.59 -16.75
N SER A 177 -5.39 27.41 -17.71
CA SER A 177 -6.18 27.70 -18.90
C SER A 177 -6.29 26.43 -19.75
N LEU A 178 -7.24 25.56 -19.42
CA LEU A 178 -7.54 24.36 -20.18
C LEU A 178 -8.17 24.76 -21.54
N GLY A 179 -7.64 24.17 -22.61
CA GLY A 179 -8.05 24.44 -24.00
C GLY A 179 -9.19 23.58 -24.52
N THR A 180 -10.09 23.09 -23.67
CA THR A 180 -11.18 22.16 -24.07
C THR A 180 -12.52 22.52 -23.43
N ASP A 181 -13.60 22.04 -24.06
CA ASP A 181 -14.97 22.10 -23.54
C ASP A 181 -15.04 21.62 -22.08
N LEU A 182 -15.79 22.34 -21.25
CA LEU A 182 -15.95 22.02 -19.83
C LEU A 182 -16.60 20.63 -19.67
N VAL A 183 -16.01 19.79 -18.82
CA VAL A 183 -16.63 18.52 -18.41
C VAL A 183 -17.96 18.83 -17.71
N PRO A 184 -19.09 18.27 -18.16
CA PRO A 184 -20.40 18.61 -17.63
C PRO A 184 -20.51 18.26 -16.14
N THR A 185 -21.10 19.16 -15.36
CA THR A 185 -21.41 18.94 -13.95
C THR A 185 -22.86 18.51 -13.80
N ILE A 186 -23.12 17.43 -13.07
CA ILE A 186 -24.48 16.89 -12.87
C ILE A 186 -24.92 17.10 -11.43
N THR A 187 -26.03 17.82 -11.24
CA THR A 187 -26.67 18.04 -9.94
C THR A 187 -28.20 17.99 -10.10
N PRO A 188 -28.93 17.19 -9.31
CA PRO A 188 -28.44 16.27 -8.26
C PRO A 188 -27.69 15.05 -8.85
N PRO A 189 -26.92 14.30 -8.03
CA PRO A 189 -26.29 13.05 -8.47
C PRO A 189 -27.31 12.08 -9.06
N PRO A 190 -26.99 11.35 -10.15
CA PRO A 190 -27.91 10.41 -10.77
C PRO A 190 -28.25 9.26 -9.82
N SER A 191 -29.45 8.70 -9.91
CA SER A 191 -29.75 7.43 -9.23
C SER A 191 -28.86 6.30 -9.79
N LEU A 192 -28.67 5.22 -9.04
CA LEU A 192 -27.95 4.04 -9.51
C LEU A 192 -28.53 3.49 -10.83
N SER A 193 -29.86 3.52 -10.98
CA SER A 193 -30.54 3.10 -12.20
C SER A 193 -30.32 4.03 -13.40
N ALA A 194 -30.07 5.33 -13.16
CA ALA A 194 -29.84 6.32 -14.22
C ALA A 194 -28.35 6.48 -14.56
N PHE A 195 -27.45 6.00 -13.71
CA PHE A 195 -26.00 6.13 -13.87
C PHE A 195 -25.46 5.48 -15.16
N PRO A 196 -25.85 4.24 -15.55
CA PRO A 196 -25.31 3.58 -16.76
C PRO A 196 -25.46 4.40 -18.04
N ALA A 197 -26.62 5.05 -18.23
CA ALA A 197 -26.89 5.92 -19.36
C ALA A 197 -26.07 7.23 -19.34
N ARG A 198 -25.61 7.66 -18.16
CA ARG A 198 -24.77 8.85 -17.97
C ARG A 198 -23.28 8.53 -18.06
N ALA A 199 -22.88 7.30 -17.73
CA ALA A 199 -21.49 6.82 -17.71
C ALA A 199 -20.83 6.71 -19.10
N GLN A 200 -21.57 7.02 -20.18
CA GLN A 200 -21.06 6.99 -21.56
C GLN A 200 -20.10 8.15 -21.89
N ARG A 201 -20.08 9.21 -21.07
CA ARG A 201 -19.19 10.37 -21.22
C ARG A 201 -18.69 10.83 -19.84
N PRO A 202 -17.52 11.50 -19.77
CA PRO A 202 -17.03 12.08 -18.51
C PRO A 202 -18.01 13.14 -17.97
N PHE A 203 -18.21 13.14 -16.65
CA PHE A 203 -18.96 14.17 -15.93
C PHE A 203 -18.41 14.35 -14.51
N VAL A 204 -18.74 15.47 -13.87
CA VAL A 204 -18.38 15.78 -12.48
C VAL A 204 -19.62 15.69 -11.58
N LEU A 205 -19.48 14.99 -10.44
CA LEU A 205 -20.45 15.00 -9.34
C LEU A 205 -19.92 15.87 -8.21
N PRO A 206 -20.35 17.15 -8.12
CA PRO A 206 -19.80 18.07 -7.14
C PRO A 206 -20.26 17.66 -5.73
N GLY A 207 -19.35 17.72 -4.77
CA GLY A 207 -19.63 17.42 -3.37
C GLY A 207 -19.90 15.95 -3.04
N PHE A 208 -19.75 15.01 -3.98
CA PHE A 208 -20.01 13.59 -3.74
C PHE A 208 -19.17 13.01 -2.58
N ALA A 209 -17.88 13.36 -2.54
CA ALA A 209 -16.95 12.95 -1.49
C ALA A 209 -16.89 13.92 -0.29
N SER A 210 -17.80 14.90 -0.19
CA SER A 210 -17.72 15.96 0.84
C SER A 210 -17.86 15.44 2.28
N SER A 211 -18.48 14.27 2.47
CA SER A 211 -18.65 13.63 3.76
C SER A 211 -17.46 12.75 4.18
N TRP A 212 -16.46 12.57 3.32
CA TRP A 212 -15.32 11.69 3.61
C TRP A 212 -14.42 12.33 4.67
N PRO A 213 -14.03 11.59 5.73
CA PRO A 213 -13.06 12.06 6.71
C PRO A 213 -11.74 12.56 6.09
N ALA A 214 -11.35 12.02 4.93
CA ALA A 214 -10.18 12.47 4.18
C ALA A 214 -10.19 13.98 3.88
N THR A 215 -11.36 14.59 3.64
CA THR A 215 -11.49 16.01 3.31
C THR A 215 -11.11 16.96 4.46
N THR A 216 -11.13 16.46 5.70
CA THR A 216 -10.72 17.20 6.91
C THR A 216 -9.37 16.69 7.42
N ASN A 217 -9.23 15.37 7.59
CA ASN A 217 -8.11 14.77 8.31
C ASN A 217 -6.81 14.87 7.51
N TRP A 218 -6.87 14.65 6.19
CA TRP A 218 -5.66 14.59 5.38
C TRP A 218 -5.00 15.94 5.17
N LYS A 219 -5.63 17.06 5.57
CA LYS A 219 -4.98 18.39 5.61
C LYS A 219 -3.88 18.48 6.66
N SER A 220 -3.89 17.60 7.66
CA SER A 220 -2.90 17.57 8.73
C SER A 220 -1.76 16.60 8.41
N LYS A 221 -0.53 17.13 8.37
CA LYS A 221 0.69 16.33 8.24
C LYS A 221 0.83 15.32 9.38
N SER A 222 0.63 15.79 10.62
CA SER A 222 0.72 14.95 11.81
C SER A 222 -0.30 13.82 11.78
N TYR A 223 -1.51 14.06 11.25
CA TYR A 223 -2.48 13.01 11.03
C TYR A 223 -1.93 11.94 10.05
N LEU A 224 -1.45 12.36 8.88
CA LEU A 224 -0.88 11.44 7.88
C LEU A 224 0.31 10.63 8.42
N VAL A 225 1.19 11.27 9.19
CA VAL A 225 2.31 10.60 9.87
C VAL A 225 1.80 9.62 10.94
N SER A 226 0.75 9.98 11.69
CA SER A 226 0.11 9.11 12.70
C SER A 226 -0.53 7.86 12.09
N CYS A 227 -1.10 7.99 10.88
CA CYS A 227 -1.71 6.88 10.15
C CYS A 227 -0.65 5.87 9.69
N ALA A 228 0.52 6.34 9.27
CA ALA A 228 1.62 5.48 8.83
C ALA A 228 2.38 4.82 9.99
N GLY A 229 2.65 5.58 11.05
CA GLY A 229 3.61 5.20 12.08
C GLY A 229 5.07 5.33 11.60
N ARG A 230 6.03 5.00 12.47
CA ARG A 230 7.47 5.13 12.15
C ARG A 230 7.98 4.03 11.21
N GLY A 231 9.02 4.34 10.45
CA GLY A 231 9.77 3.38 9.63
C GLY A 231 9.16 3.02 8.27
N ARG A 232 7.97 3.56 7.95
CA ARG A 232 7.28 3.27 6.69
C ARG A 232 7.93 3.98 5.50
N ILE A 233 7.89 3.34 4.33
CA ILE A 233 8.43 3.88 3.08
C ILE A 233 7.39 3.86 1.95
N VAL A 234 7.55 4.71 0.94
CA VAL A 234 6.69 4.79 -0.25
C VAL A 234 7.52 4.90 -1.52
N PRO A 235 7.03 4.38 -2.67
CA PRO A 235 7.65 4.61 -3.97
C PRO A 235 7.36 6.02 -4.46
N VAL A 236 8.39 6.82 -4.69
CA VAL A 236 8.27 8.19 -5.17
C VAL A 236 8.98 8.33 -6.51
N GLU A 237 8.23 8.83 -7.48
CA GLU A 237 8.74 9.27 -8.77
C GLU A 237 9.46 10.61 -8.61
N ARG A 238 10.65 10.69 -9.19
CA ARG A 238 11.46 11.91 -9.30
C ARG A 238 11.61 12.26 -10.77
N GLY A 239 11.60 13.56 -11.08
CA GLY A 239 11.67 14.08 -12.44
C GLY A 239 10.32 14.63 -12.90
N GLY A 240 10.35 15.63 -13.78
CA GLY A 240 9.13 16.35 -14.17
C GLY A 240 8.28 15.65 -15.23
N ASP A 241 8.82 14.64 -15.91
CA ASP A 241 8.14 13.91 -16.98
C ASP A 241 8.59 12.44 -16.97
N TYR A 242 7.64 11.50 -16.89
CA TYR A 242 7.95 10.06 -16.88
C TYR A 242 8.60 9.53 -18.16
N ARG A 243 8.67 10.36 -19.20
CA ARG A 243 9.24 10.04 -20.51
C ARG A 243 10.70 10.45 -20.65
N THR A 244 11.27 11.16 -19.68
CA THR A 244 12.64 11.67 -19.75
C THR A 244 13.61 10.75 -19.02
N ASP A 245 14.89 10.78 -19.43
CA ASP A 245 15.92 9.89 -18.89
C ASP A 245 16.29 10.18 -17.42
N ASP A 246 15.95 11.37 -16.92
CA ASP A 246 16.10 11.75 -15.50
C ASP A 246 14.98 11.21 -14.61
N TRP A 247 13.92 10.63 -15.19
CA TRP A 247 12.84 10.04 -14.42
C TRP A 247 13.26 8.73 -13.75
N SER A 248 12.93 8.61 -12.47
CA SER A 248 13.22 7.40 -11.69
C SER A 248 12.25 7.24 -10.53
N VAL A 249 12.11 6.01 -10.05
CA VAL A 249 11.35 5.68 -8.83
C VAL A 249 12.33 5.33 -7.73
N GLU A 250 12.14 5.89 -6.53
CA GLU A 250 12.90 5.56 -5.33
C GLU A 250 11.98 5.27 -4.14
N LEU A 251 12.38 4.34 -3.28
CA LEU A 251 11.73 4.10 -2.00
C LEU A 251 12.24 5.09 -0.94
N VAL A 252 11.39 6.04 -0.56
CA VAL A 252 11.73 7.07 0.43
C VAL A 252 10.89 6.92 1.70
N PRO A 253 11.37 7.35 2.87
CA PRO A 253 10.56 7.37 4.09
C PRO A 253 9.31 8.24 3.91
N TRP A 254 8.19 7.79 4.46
CA TRP A 254 6.92 8.51 4.38
C TRP A 254 7.00 9.92 4.98
N SER A 255 7.68 10.07 6.13
CA SER A 255 7.94 11.37 6.75
C SER A 255 8.71 12.30 5.82
N ASP A 256 9.81 11.81 5.26
CA ASP A 256 10.71 12.58 4.43
C ASP A 256 10.03 13.01 3.13
N PHE A 257 9.18 12.15 2.56
CA PHE A 257 8.34 12.52 1.42
C PHE A 257 7.41 13.70 1.77
N LEU A 258 6.67 13.60 2.87
CA LEU A 258 5.77 14.67 3.32
C LEU A 258 6.53 15.98 3.65
N ASP A 259 7.74 15.88 4.18
CA ASP A 259 8.62 17.03 4.43
C ASP A 259 9.02 17.71 3.11
N LYS A 260 9.51 16.91 2.15
CA LYS A 260 10.05 17.42 0.87
C LYS A 260 9.00 18.06 -0.03
N ILE A 261 7.76 17.57 -0.04
CA ILE A 261 6.67 18.19 -0.83
C ILE A 261 6.14 19.48 -0.20
N GLY A 262 6.80 19.99 0.85
CA GLY A 262 6.47 21.26 1.48
C GLY A 262 5.10 21.25 2.14
N TRP A 263 4.78 20.16 2.86
CA TRP A 263 3.48 20.04 3.51
C TRP A 263 3.26 21.14 4.56
N GLY A 264 2.72 22.29 4.12
CA GLY A 264 2.48 23.47 4.95
C GLY A 264 3.62 24.50 5.01
N GLU A 265 4.72 24.32 4.24
CA GLU A 265 5.89 25.21 4.26
C GLU A 265 6.31 25.58 2.83
N GLU A 266 6.87 26.80 2.64
CA GLU A 266 7.49 27.18 1.37
C GLU A 266 8.81 26.40 1.22
N VAL A 267 8.87 25.52 0.23
CA VAL A 267 10.08 24.75 -0.11
C VAL A 267 10.62 25.23 -1.45
N ASP A 268 11.94 25.25 -1.57
CA ASP A 268 12.65 25.59 -2.80
C ASP A 268 12.25 24.59 -3.90
N ASP A 269 11.70 25.10 -5.01
CA ASP A 269 11.00 24.38 -6.10
C ASP A 269 11.96 23.57 -7.01
N THR A 270 12.97 22.96 -6.40
CA THR A 270 14.14 22.40 -7.11
C THR A 270 13.96 20.93 -7.47
N GLU A 271 13.12 20.17 -6.77
CA GLU A 271 12.89 18.75 -7.01
C GLU A 271 11.39 18.42 -7.08
N GLN A 272 10.90 18.03 -8.27
CA GLN A 272 9.53 17.55 -8.44
C GLN A 272 9.41 16.08 -8.02
N LEU A 273 8.52 15.84 -7.05
CA LEU A 273 8.30 14.52 -6.45
C LEU A 273 6.82 14.15 -6.57
N TYR A 274 6.56 12.94 -7.07
CA TYR A 274 5.21 12.41 -7.22
C TYR A 274 5.08 11.05 -6.53
N LEU A 275 4.09 10.92 -5.65
CA LEU A 275 3.61 9.62 -5.19
C LEU A 275 2.47 9.20 -6.12
N ALA A 276 2.83 8.57 -7.23
CA ALA A 276 1.88 8.16 -8.26
C ALA A 276 1.82 6.63 -8.37
N GLN A 277 0.72 6.14 -8.97
CA GLN A 277 0.56 4.73 -9.38
C GLN A 277 0.80 3.70 -8.26
N HIS A 278 0.53 4.07 -7.00
CA HIS A 278 0.75 3.22 -5.85
C HIS A 278 -0.55 2.87 -5.14
N SER A 279 -0.71 1.60 -4.75
CA SER A 279 -1.85 1.11 -3.96
C SER A 279 -1.72 1.53 -2.49
N LEU A 280 -1.77 2.84 -2.24
CA LEU A 280 -1.49 3.46 -0.95
C LEU A 280 -2.34 2.89 0.20
N PHE A 281 -3.61 2.62 -0.07
CA PHE A 281 -4.56 2.13 0.95
C PHE A 281 -4.35 0.68 1.35
N THR A 282 -3.77 -0.14 0.46
CA THR A 282 -3.33 -1.49 0.80
C THR A 282 -2.16 -1.43 1.80
N GLN A 283 -1.26 -0.48 1.59
CA GLN A 283 -0.13 -0.26 2.48
C GLN A 283 -0.52 0.43 3.80
N PHE A 284 -1.42 1.41 3.76
CA PHE A 284 -1.84 2.22 4.90
C PHE A 284 -3.36 2.06 5.17
N PRO A 285 -3.79 0.95 5.81
CA PRO A 285 -5.21 0.69 6.07
C PRO A 285 -5.93 1.78 6.87
N LYS A 286 -5.21 2.52 7.73
CA LYS A 286 -5.81 3.65 8.47
C LYS A 286 -6.29 4.76 7.55
N LEU A 287 -5.57 5.04 6.45
CA LEU A 287 -6.01 6.01 5.44
C LEU A 287 -7.20 5.47 4.64
N ARG A 288 -7.27 4.15 4.39
CA ARG A 288 -8.42 3.53 3.72
C ARG A 288 -9.73 3.80 4.44
N ALA A 289 -9.71 3.87 5.77
CA ALA A 289 -10.89 4.13 6.60
C ALA A 289 -11.46 5.55 6.44
N ASP A 290 -10.68 6.48 5.88
CA ASP A 290 -11.08 7.87 5.67
C ASP A 290 -11.84 8.12 4.36
N ILE A 291 -11.97 7.08 3.51
CA ILE A 291 -12.63 7.14 2.22
C ILE A 291 -13.70 6.05 2.09
N GLN A 292 -14.67 6.27 1.20
CA GLN A 292 -15.72 5.29 0.91
C GLN A 292 -15.65 4.85 -0.55
N VAL A 293 -16.06 3.62 -0.83
CA VAL A 293 -16.22 3.17 -2.21
C VAL A 293 -17.53 3.75 -2.74
N PRO A 294 -17.53 4.51 -3.84
CA PRO A 294 -18.77 5.03 -4.41
C PRO A 294 -19.72 3.90 -4.84
N ASP A 295 -21.02 3.99 -4.53
CA ASP A 295 -22.00 2.95 -4.91
C ASP A 295 -22.05 2.70 -6.43
N TYR A 296 -21.71 3.72 -7.22
CA TYR A 296 -21.67 3.62 -8.69
C TYR A 296 -20.67 2.59 -9.22
N VAL A 297 -19.67 2.14 -8.44
CA VAL A 297 -18.77 1.07 -8.89
C VAL A 297 -19.47 -0.28 -9.05
N TYR A 298 -20.65 -0.43 -8.45
CA TYR A 298 -21.50 -1.62 -8.56
C TYR A 298 -22.54 -1.50 -9.68
N ALA A 299 -22.58 -0.38 -10.39
CA ALA A 299 -23.42 -0.23 -11.57
C ALA A 299 -22.68 -0.78 -12.79
N GLU A 300 -23.34 -1.67 -13.54
CA GLU A 300 -22.83 -2.10 -14.83
C GLU A 300 -23.07 -0.98 -15.86
N PRO A 301 -22.03 -0.42 -16.48
CA PRO A 301 -22.22 0.56 -17.55
C PRO A 301 -22.91 -0.12 -18.73
N GLU A 302 -23.81 0.61 -19.42
CA GLU A 302 -24.37 0.11 -20.68
C GLU A 302 -23.23 -0.20 -21.66
N SER A 303 -23.37 -1.30 -22.41
CA SER A 303 -22.39 -1.74 -23.41
C SER A 303 -22.02 -0.57 -24.34
N HIS A 304 -20.77 -0.12 -24.26
CA HIS A 304 -20.27 0.91 -25.17
C HIS A 304 -20.15 0.29 -26.56
N PRO A 305 -20.52 0.95 -27.67
CA PRO A 305 -20.39 0.39 -29.02
C PRO A 305 -18.96 -0.09 -29.38
N CYS A 306 -17.97 0.37 -28.63
CA CYS A 306 -16.55 0.00 -28.75
C CYS A 306 -16.22 -1.39 -28.15
N THR A 307 -17.10 -2.03 -27.37
CA THR A 307 -16.84 -3.34 -26.72
C THR A 307 -17.17 -4.54 -27.62
N LEU A 308 -17.37 -4.33 -28.93
CA LEU A 308 -17.57 -5.38 -29.93
C LEU A 308 -16.26 -6.02 -30.44
N GLY A 309 -15.11 -5.66 -29.87
CA GLY A 309 -13.84 -6.35 -30.06
C GLY A 309 -13.35 -6.97 -28.76
N ASP A 310 -12.81 -8.19 -28.84
CA ASP A 310 -12.31 -9.01 -27.72
C ASP A 310 -11.19 -8.32 -26.91
N CYS A 311 -11.55 -7.36 -26.07
CA CYS A 311 -10.67 -6.75 -25.07
C CYS A 311 -11.43 -6.63 -23.75
N PHE A 312 -11.75 -7.79 -23.17
CA PHE A 312 -12.07 -7.86 -21.74
C PHE A 312 -10.75 -7.80 -20.98
N ILE A 313 -10.38 -6.62 -20.48
CA ILE A 313 -9.38 -6.51 -19.41
C ILE A 313 -10.15 -6.64 -18.09
N PRO A 314 -9.94 -7.70 -17.28
CA PRO A 314 -10.58 -7.80 -15.99
C PRO A 314 -10.16 -6.60 -15.12
N GLY A 315 -11.15 -5.80 -14.74
CA GLY A 315 -10.96 -4.57 -13.99
C GLY A 315 -10.50 -4.83 -12.57
N ASN A 316 -9.19 -4.87 -12.35
CA ASN A 316 -8.65 -4.28 -11.14
C ASN A 316 -8.64 -2.76 -11.37
N GLY A 317 -9.72 -2.10 -10.95
CA GLY A 317 -9.83 -0.64 -11.03
C GLY A 317 -8.66 0.00 -10.29
N ILE A 318 -7.66 0.47 -11.02
CA ILE A 318 -6.63 1.35 -10.50
C ILE A 318 -7.32 2.70 -10.32
N PHE A 319 -7.84 2.94 -9.12
CA PHE A 319 -8.22 4.29 -8.70
C PHE A 319 -6.95 5.01 -8.26
N THR A 320 -6.37 5.79 -9.17
CA THR A 320 -5.34 6.76 -8.82
C THR A 320 -6.05 7.96 -8.21
N TRP A 321 -5.91 8.15 -6.90
CA TRP A 321 -6.35 9.36 -6.22
C TRP A 321 -5.23 10.40 -6.33
N ILE A 322 -5.49 11.50 -7.03
CA ILE A 322 -4.57 12.66 -7.13
C ILE A 322 -4.81 13.58 -5.94
#